data_AF-A0A537KAH5-F1
#
_entry.id   AF-A0A537KAH5-F1
#
_cell.length_a   1.000
_cell.length_b   1.000
_cell.length_c   1.000
_cell.angle_alpha   90.00
_cell.angle_beta   90.00
_cell.angle_gamma   90.00
#
_symmetry.space_group_name_H-M   'P 1'
#
loop_
_entity.id
_entity.type
_entity.pdbx_description
1 polymer ?
#
loop_
_entity_poly.entity_id
_entity_poly.type
_entity_poly.pdbx_seq_one_letter_code
_entity_poly.pdbx_strand_id
1 'polypeptide(L)'
;MSTETNPTPAAPGIDGKTIAILSYFTWIGWIIAFVLYNSNKSQLAAYHLRQSLTLMILGILVYIVQIMLIFIPFLGWAVAVLLWIGLVVLWVLGLVAAINGQEKPAPVIGSLSQSIFSGIK
;
A
#
# COMPACT_ATOMS: atom_id res chain seq x y z
N MET A 1 2.69 -47.07 -13.86
CA MET A 1 2.62 -45.88 -14.73
C MET A 1 1.73 -44.87 -14.03
N SER A 2 2.31 -44.05 -13.16
CA SER A 2 1.57 -43.03 -12.40
C SER A 2 1.33 -41.85 -13.32
N THR A 3 0.08 -41.57 -13.65
CA THR A 3 -0.29 -40.38 -14.41
C THR A 3 0.00 -39.15 -13.55
N GLU A 4 1.08 -38.43 -13.85
CA GLU A 4 1.29 -37.08 -13.32
C GLU A 4 0.21 -36.18 -13.90
N THR A 5 -0.79 -35.84 -13.09
CA THR A 5 -1.75 -34.81 -13.44
C THR A 5 -1.03 -33.47 -13.35
N ASN A 6 -0.45 -33.06 -14.49
CA ASN A 6 0.05 -31.71 -14.69
C ASN A 6 -1.09 -30.74 -14.28
N PRO A 7 -0.90 -29.87 -13.27
CA PRO A 7 -1.98 -29.00 -12.82
C PRO A 7 -2.42 -28.13 -13.99
N THR A 8 -3.72 -28.20 -14.30
CA THR A 8 -4.40 -27.33 -15.25
C THR A 8 -3.92 -25.89 -15.01
N PRO A 9 -3.44 -25.14 -16.03
CA PRO A 9 -3.12 -23.73 -15.86
C PRO A 9 -4.34 -23.05 -15.26
N ALA A 10 -4.21 -22.49 -14.05
CA ALA A 10 -5.27 -21.72 -13.44
C ALA A 10 -5.73 -20.67 -14.48
N ALA A 11 -7.05 -20.54 -14.67
CA ALA A 11 -7.62 -19.51 -15.52
C ALA A 11 -6.96 -18.15 -15.20
N PRO A 12 -6.82 -17.20 -16.17
CA PRO A 12 -6.17 -15.92 -15.94
C PRO A 12 -7.03 -15.02 -15.03
N GLY A 13 -7.14 -15.39 -13.75
CA GLY A 13 -7.60 -14.54 -12.69
C GLY A 13 -6.50 -13.51 -12.40
N ILE A 14 -6.92 -12.29 -12.09
CA ILE A 14 -5.95 -11.23 -11.76
C ILE A 14 -5.18 -11.66 -10.51
N ASP A 15 -3.86 -11.80 -10.69
CA ASP A 15 -2.91 -12.22 -9.67
C ASP A 15 -2.86 -11.20 -8.52
N GLY A 16 -2.74 -11.68 -7.27
CA GLY A 16 -2.67 -10.86 -6.07
C GLY A 16 -1.54 -9.82 -6.06
N LYS A 17 -0.43 -10.07 -6.77
CA LYS A 17 0.65 -9.10 -7.00
C LYS A 17 0.20 -7.96 -7.90
N THR A 18 -0.59 -8.23 -8.93
CA THR A 18 -1.19 -7.18 -9.77
C THR A 18 -2.10 -6.27 -8.93
N ILE A 19 -2.93 -6.87 -8.06
CA ILE A 19 -3.80 -6.14 -7.12
C ILE A 19 -2.95 -5.31 -6.14
N ALA A 20 -1.87 -5.89 -5.60
CA ALA A 20 -0.96 -5.21 -4.69
C ALA A 20 -0.32 -3.97 -5.34
N ILE A 21 0.20 -4.09 -6.56
CA ILE A 21 0.79 -2.95 -7.30
C ILE A 21 -0.28 -1.89 -7.59
N LEU A 22 -1.48 -2.32 -7.99
CA LEU A 22 -2.57 -1.41 -8.33
C LEU A 22 -2.99 -0.51 -7.15
N SER A 23 -2.87 -1.02 -5.92
CA SER A 23 -3.23 -0.28 -4.71
C SER A 23 -2.39 0.98 -4.45
N TYR A 24 -1.23 1.16 -5.11
CA TYR A 24 -0.33 2.30 -4.90
C TYR A 24 -0.52 3.47 -5.87
N PHE A 25 -1.26 3.34 -6.98
CA PHE A 25 -1.27 4.38 -8.02
C PHE A 25 -1.95 5.67 -7.59
N THR A 26 -3.24 5.59 -7.26
CA THR A 26 -4.08 6.73 -6.86
C THR A 26 -5.21 6.20 -5.99
N TRP A 27 -6.01 7.09 -5.41
CA TRP A 27 -7.24 6.69 -4.72
C TRP A 27 -8.19 5.87 -5.63
N ILE A 28 -8.21 6.18 -6.94
CA ILE A 28 -8.96 5.40 -7.95
C ILE A 28 -8.35 4.01 -8.10
N GLY A 29 -7.02 3.93 -8.27
CA GLY A 29 -6.30 2.65 -8.34
C GLY A 29 -6.53 1.78 -7.11
N TRP A 30 -6.55 2.39 -5.93
CA TRP A 30 -6.83 1.72 -4.66
C TRP A 30 -8.25 1.13 -4.61
N ILE A 31 -9.27 1.89 -5.04
CA ILE A 31 -10.66 1.38 -5.11
C ILE A 31 -10.74 0.19 -6.06
N ILE A 32 -10.13 0.28 -7.25
CA ILE A 32 -10.14 -0.83 -8.21
C ILE A 32 -9.45 -2.06 -7.61
N ALA A 33 -8.29 -1.87 -6.96
CA ALA A 33 -7.58 -2.95 -6.28
C ALA A 33 -8.45 -3.61 -5.19
N PHE A 34 -9.20 -2.82 -4.41
CA PHE A 34 -10.08 -3.34 -3.37
C PHE A 34 -11.25 -4.17 -3.95
N VAL A 35 -11.85 -3.70 -5.04
CA VAL A 35 -12.92 -4.45 -5.74
C VAL A 35 -12.37 -5.77 -6.29
N LEU A 36 -11.20 -5.75 -6.93
CA LEU A 36 -10.55 -6.97 -7.46
C LEU A 36 -10.15 -7.94 -6.36
N TYR A 37 -9.70 -7.44 -5.21
CA TYR A 37 -9.37 -8.23 -4.04
C TYR A 37 -10.57 -9.01 -3.50
N ASN A 38 -11.76 -8.41 -3.49
CA ASN A 38 -12.97 -9.10 -3.04
C ASN A 38 -13.33 -10.31 -3.91
N SER A 39 -12.95 -10.29 -5.19
CA SER A 39 -13.11 -11.43 -6.09
C SER A 39 -11.94 -12.42 -6.04
N ASN A 40 -10.73 -11.96 -5.70
CA ASN A 40 -9.52 -12.77 -5.62
C ASN A 40 -8.74 -12.44 -4.33
N LYS A 41 -9.09 -13.15 -3.24
CA LYS A 41 -8.42 -12.95 -1.96
C LYS A 41 -6.99 -13.45 -1.99
N SER A 42 -6.05 -12.57 -1.68
CA SER A 42 -4.62 -12.87 -1.57
C SER A 42 -4.03 -12.15 -0.36
N GLN A 43 -3.20 -12.83 0.43
CA GLN A 43 -2.54 -12.23 1.60
C GLN A 43 -1.66 -11.05 1.20
N LEU A 44 -0.91 -11.18 0.10
CA LEU A 44 -0.08 -10.13 -0.48
C LEU A 44 -0.93 -8.90 -0.84
N ALA A 45 -2.04 -9.12 -1.53
CA ALA A 45 -2.96 -8.05 -1.90
C ALA A 45 -3.56 -7.37 -0.66
N ALA A 46 -4.03 -8.14 0.32
CA ALA A 46 -4.58 -7.64 1.57
C ALA A 46 -3.56 -6.80 2.36
N TYR A 47 -2.31 -7.24 2.38
CA TYR A 47 -1.21 -6.52 3.03
C TYR A 47 -0.97 -5.16 2.36
N HIS A 48 -0.80 -5.13 1.04
CA HIS A 48 -0.52 -3.89 0.30
C HIS A 48 -1.72 -2.95 0.23
N LEU A 49 -2.96 -3.46 0.20
CA LEU A 49 -4.19 -2.66 0.32
C LEU A 49 -4.24 -1.90 1.64
N ARG A 50 -3.94 -2.56 2.75
CA ARG A 50 -3.87 -1.92 4.08
C ARG A 50 -2.72 -0.91 4.14
N GLN A 51 -1.54 -1.29 3.65
CA GLN A 51 -0.36 -0.43 3.72
C GLN A 51 -0.52 0.85 2.90
N SER A 52 -1.00 0.74 1.65
CA SER A 52 -1.27 1.88 0.78
C SER A 52 -2.38 2.78 1.32
N LEU A 53 -3.43 2.20 1.92
CA LEU A 53 -4.48 2.97 2.61
C LEU A 53 -3.92 3.74 3.81
N THR A 54 -3.09 3.10 4.63
CA THR A 54 -2.42 3.76 5.77
C THR A 54 -1.55 4.93 5.29
N LEU A 55 -0.79 4.76 4.21
CA LEU A 55 0.02 5.83 3.61
C LEU A 55 -0.85 6.99 3.10
N MET A 56 -2.00 6.69 2.49
CA MET A 56 -2.94 7.73 2.04
C MET A 56 -3.49 8.54 3.22
N ILE A 57 -3.88 7.87 4.31
CA ILE A 57 -4.35 8.53 5.54
C ILE A 57 -3.23 9.38 6.15
N LEU A 58 -2.00 8.86 6.21
CA LEU A 58 -0.83 9.60 6.68
C LEU A 58 -0.57 10.86 5.81
N GLY A 59 -0.75 10.76 4.50
CA GLY A 59 -0.66 11.89 3.58
C GLY A 59 -1.67 12.99 3.88
N ILE A 60 -2.91 12.63 4.21
CA ILE A 60 -3.95 13.59 4.64
C ILE A 60 -3.54 14.25 5.95
N LEU A 61 -3.00 13.50 6.92
CA LEU A 61 -2.51 14.07 8.19
C LEU A 61 -1.35 15.04 7.98
N VAL A 62 -0.37 14.68 7.14
CA VAL A 62 0.76 15.58 6.81
C VAL A 62 0.28 16.84 6.11
N TYR A 63 -0.72 16.75 5.23
CA TYR A 63 -1.34 17.91 4.60
C TYR A 63 -2.00 18.85 5.63
N ILE A 64 -2.73 18.30 6.60
CA ILE A 64 -3.33 19.11 7.69
C ILE A 64 -2.24 19.79 8.53
N VAL A 65 -1.17 19.07 8.87
CA VAL A 65 -0.02 19.64 9.60
C VAL A 65 0.66 20.75 8.80
N GLN A 66 0.81 20.57 7.48
CA GLN A 66 1.40 21.59 6.61
C GLN A 66 0.61 22.91 6.62
N ILE A 67 -0.72 22.86 6.67
CA ILE A 67 -1.57 24.06 6.79
C ILE A 67 -1.24 24.84 8.08
N MET A 68 -0.91 24.15 9.17
CA MET A 68 -0.51 24.79 10.43
C MET A 68 0.94 25.33 10.37
N LEU A 69 1.83 24.62 9.69
CA LEU A 69 3.24 25.00 9.57
C LEU A 69 3.47 26.21 8.64
N ILE A 70 2.50 26.59 7.80
CA ILE A 70 2.63 27.73 6.88
C ILE A 70 2.88 29.05 7.61
N PHE A 71 2.38 29.17 8.85
CA PHE A 71 2.53 30.36 9.70
C PHE A 71 3.93 30.49 10.32
N ILE A 72 4.79 29.46 10.20
CA ILE A 72 6.17 29.45 10.70
C ILE A 72 7.12 29.48 9.48
N PRO A 73 7.54 30.65 9.00
CA PRO A 73 8.40 30.75 7.82
C PRO A 73 9.75 30.08 8.04
N PHE A 74 10.36 29.61 6.95
CA PHE A 74 11.62 28.85 6.88
C PHE A 74 11.60 27.49 7.62
N LEU A 75 11.42 27.47 8.94
CA LEU A 75 11.46 26.22 9.73
C LEU A 75 10.24 25.34 9.45
N GLY A 76 9.03 25.91 9.45
CA GLY A 76 7.81 25.16 9.13
C GLY A 76 7.82 24.61 7.72
N TRP A 77 8.36 25.38 6.76
CA TRP A 77 8.50 24.94 5.37
C TRP A 77 9.53 23.80 5.23
N ALA A 78 10.68 23.89 5.89
CA ALA A 78 11.68 22.83 5.90
C ALA A 78 11.12 21.52 6.47
N VAL A 79 10.41 21.60 7.60
CA VAL A 79 9.74 20.43 8.21
C VAL A 79 8.68 19.85 7.28
N ALA A 80 7.85 20.69 6.65
CA ALA A 80 6.84 20.22 5.71
C ALA A 80 7.46 19.45 4.53
N VAL A 81 8.56 19.95 3.96
CA VAL A 81 9.30 19.26 2.89
C VAL A 81 9.84 17.91 3.36
N LEU A 82 10.43 17.85 4.55
CA LEU A 82 10.94 16.59 5.11
C LEU A 82 9.85 15.54 5.32
N LEU A 83 8.67 15.95 5.81
CA LEU A 83 7.53 15.04 5.98
C LEU A 83 7.05 14.47 4.64
N TRP A 84 6.94 15.31 3.62
CA TRP A 84 6.57 14.87 2.27
C TRP A 84 7.60 13.92 1.65
N ILE A 85 8.90 14.21 1.80
CA ILE A 85 9.97 13.31 1.35
C ILE A 85 9.86 11.95 2.06
N GLY A 86 9.66 11.95 3.38
CA GLY A 86 9.47 10.73 4.17
C GLY A 86 8.29 9.89 3.65
N LEU A 87 7.15 10.51 3.37
CA LEU A 87 5.99 9.83 2.79
C LEU A 87 6.28 9.22 1.43
N VAL A 88 6.93 9.98 0.53
CA VAL A 88 7.29 9.48 -0.80
C VAL A 88 8.24 8.30 -0.69
N VAL A 89 9.24 8.36 0.19
CA VAL A 89 10.16 7.24 0.44
C VAL A 89 9.40 6.00 0.90
N LEU A 90 8.50 6.13 1.89
CA LEU A 90 7.71 5.01 2.39
C LEU A 90 6.76 4.43 1.33
N TRP A 91 6.18 5.29 0.48
CA TRP A 91 5.36 4.88 -0.66
C TRP A 91 6.17 4.11 -1.71
N VAL A 92 7.35 4.59 -2.10
CA VAL A 92 8.24 3.89 -3.04
C VAL A 92 8.68 2.55 -2.47
N LEU A 93 9.05 2.47 -1.19
CA LEU A 93 9.44 1.21 -0.54
C LEU A 93 8.29 0.20 -0.54
N GLY A 94 7.06 0.66 -0.26
CA GLY A 94 5.85 -0.17 -0.33
C GLY A 94 5.59 -0.69 -1.75
N LEU A 95 5.67 0.19 -2.76
CA LEU A 95 5.49 -0.18 -4.16
C LEU A 95 6.56 -1.17 -4.63
N VAL A 96 7.83 -0.95 -4.29
CA VAL A 96 8.93 -1.87 -4.62
C VAL A 96 8.72 -3.23 -3.93
N ALA A 97 8.25 -3.26 -2.69
CA ALA A 97 7.90 -4.50 -2.01
C ALA A 97 6.76 -5.25 -2.73
N ALA A 98 5.72 -4.54 -3.19
CA ALA A 98 4.63 -5.11 -3.97
C ALA A 98 5.11 -5.67 -5.32
N ILE A 99 5.97 -4.95 -6.04
CA ILE A 99 6.59 -5.40 -7.28
C ILE A 99 7.44 -6.66 -7.07
N ASN A 100 8.03 -6.83 -5.89
CA ASN A 100 8.79 -8.03 -5.52
C ASN A 100 7.91 -9.14 -4.93
N GLY A 101 6.61 -8.91 -4.73
CA GLY A 101 5.71 -9.88 -4.10
C GLY A 101 6.03 -10.14 -2.63
N GLN A 102 6.55 -9.14 -1.91
CA GLN A 102 7.03 -9.28 -0.55
C GLN A 102 6.14 -8.50 0.43
N GLU A 103 5.67 -9.18 1.47
CA GLU A 103 4.97 -8.56 2.61
C GLU A 103 5.96 -7.95 3.60
N LYS A 104 6.80 -7.01 3.13
CA LYS A 104 7.80 -6.38 3.98
C LYS A 104 7.16 -5.26 4.79
N PRO A 105 7.14 -5.34 6.14
CA PRO A 105 6.76 -4.21 6.98
C PRO A 105 7.69 -3.06 6.66
N ALA A 106 7.14 -1.98 6.07
CA ALA A 106 7.90 -0.74 5.99
C ALA A 106 8.23 -0.31 7.44
N PRO A 107 9.46 0.16 7.69
CA PRO A 107 9.82 0.64 9.01
C PRO A 107 8.78 1.66 9.48
N VAL A 108 8.29 1.49 10.71
CA VAL A 108 7.26 2.33 11.38
C VAL A 108 5.80 2.07 10.96
N ILE A 109 5.50 1.63 9.73
CA ILE A 109 4.09 1.52 9.24
C ILE A 109 3.52 0.10 9.30
N GLY A 110 4.37 -0.94 9.27
CA GLY A 110 3.91 -2.33 9.19
C GLY A 110 2.99 -2.75 10.34
N SER A 111 3.34 -2.41 11.59
CA SER A 111 2.52 -2.72 12.77
C SER A 111 1.24 -1.88 12.87
N LEU A 112 1.30 -0.60 12.46
CA LEU A 112 0.16 0.31 12.48
C LEU A 112 -0.91 -0.07 11.44
N SER A 113 -0.47 -0.51 10.26
CA SER A 113 -1.38 -0.91 9.19
C SER A 113 -2.15 -2.20 9.54
N GLN A 114 -1.48 -3.16 10.17
CA GLN A 114 -2.11 -4.40 10.63
C GLN A 114 -3.09 -4.18 11.78
N SER A 115 -2.84 -3.23 12.68
CA SER A 115 -3.71 -2.94 13.83
C SER A 115 -4.96 -2.13 13.46
N ILE A 116 -4.84 -1.13 12.57
CA ILE A 116 -5.97 -0.30 12.14
C ILE A 116 -6.95 -1.06 11.24
N PHE A 117 -6.46 -2.04 10.45
CA PHE A 117 -7.27 -2.73 9.43
C PHE A 117 -7.32 -4.25 9.61
N SER A 118 -7.48 -4.72 10.84
CA SER A 118 -7.63 -6.16 11.16
C SER A 118 -8.88 -6.83 10.56
N GLY A 119 -9.83 -6.04 10.04
CA GLY A 119 -11.02 -6.51 9.33
C GLY A 119 -10.79 -6.99 7.89
N ILE A 120 -9.64 -6.63 7.27
CA ILE A 120 -9.28 -7.09 5.93
C ILE A 120 -8.42 -8.37 6.08
N LYS A 121 -9.11 -9.53 6.06
CA LYS A 121 -8.53 -10.88 6.03
C LYS A 121 -8.58 -11.50 4.64
#